data_AF-A0A9D1PNQ6-F1
#
_entry.id   AF-A0A9D1PNQ6-F1
#
_cell.length_a   1.000
_cell.length_b   1.000
_cell.length_c   1.000
_cell.angle_alpha   90.00
_cell.angle_beta   90.00
_cell.angle_gamma   90.00
#
_symmetry.space_group_name_H-M   'P 1'
#
loop_
_entity.id
_entity.type
_entity.pdbx_description
1 polymer ?
#
loop_
_entity_poly.entity_id
_entity_poly.type
_entity_poly.pdbx_seq_one_letter_code
_entity_poly.pdbx_strand_id
1 'polypeptide(L)'
;MIKTRNILLGIILFLTGCAIEEEAREKDYDATKKMVMDIVQTEEGKKAIRDVMRDEEMKKLLVIDADETKQAIEETLSSEQSVDMWKKLFEDPTFIEVFYKSVEDEHKKFMEKLLADPAIQEKVMEILEDPKMTDQFEKLMKSTTYKEHLKKVIEETYETPTFKKRTHDIMKKIVEEKDKDENKKKEKSQKEEAPDDEEM
;
A
#
# COMPACT_ATOMS: atom_id res chain seq x y z
N MET A 1 -3.54 -4.24 -111.44
CA MET A 1 -3.42 -4.45 -109.98
C MET A 1 -2.02 -4.15 -109.39
N ILE A 2 -1.10 -3.50 -110.12
CA ILE A 2 0.27 -3.26 -109.62
C ILE A 2 0.44 -1.87 -108.97
N LYS A 3 -0.46 -0.91 -109.24
CA LYS A 3 -0.37 0.48 -108.73
C LYS A 3 -0.78 0.67 -107.26
N THR A 4 -1.61 -0.21 -106.70
CA THR A 4 -2.04 -0.15 -105.29
C THR A 4 -1.04 -0.79 -104.32
N ARG A 5 -0.08 -1.58 -104.82
CA ARG A 5 0.90 -2.29 -103.99
C ARG A 5 2.10 -1.44 -103.56
N ASN A 6 2.42 -0.37 -104.29
CA ASN A 6 3.53 0.54 -103.95
C ASN A 6 3.14 1.68 -103.00
N ILE A 7 1.84 1.92 -102.78
CA ILE A 7 1.36 2.90 -101.78
C ILE A 7 1.30 2.27 -100.37
N LEU A 8 1.11 0.94 -100.27
CA LEU A 8 1.05 0.23 -99.00
C LEU A 8 2.44 0.05 -98.35
N LEU A 9 3.53 0.06 -99.14
CA LEU A 9 4.89 -0.14 -98.63
C LEU A 9 5.51 1.15 -98.05
N GLY A 10 4.95 2.33 -98.32
CA GLY A 10 5.45 3.61 -97.82
C GLY A 10 4.93 4.00 -96.43
N ILE A 11 3.82 3.41 -95.98
CA ILE A 11 3.16 3.75 -94.70
C ILE A 11 3.70 2.92 -93.53
N ILE A 12 4.31 1.76 -93.78
CA ILE A 12 4.85 0.86 -92.75
C ILE A 12 6.17 1.38 -92.13
N LEU A 13 6.86 2.32 -92.79
CA LEU A 13 8.16 2.82 -92.31
C LEU A 13 8.06 3.95 -91.27
N PHE A 14 6.85 4.44 -90.95
CA PHE A 14 6.63 5.47 -89.93
C PHE A 14 6.10 4.93 -88.58
N LEU A 15 5.86 3.62 -88.45
CA LEU A 15 5.23 3.04 -87.25
C LEU A 15 6.19 2.29 -86.30
N THR A 16 7.49 2.21 -86.59
CA THR A 16 8.49 1.60 -85.67
C THR A 16 9.05 2.59 -84.63
N GLY A 17 8.36 3.71 -84.38
CA GLY A 17 8.79 4.76 -83.45
C GLY A 17 8.19 4.68 -82.04
N CYS A 18 7.62 3.55 -81.61
CA CYS A 18 6.97 3.47 -80.29
C CYS A 18 7.07 2.08 -79.64
N ALA A 19 8.26 1.46 -79.66
CA ALA A 19 8.54 0.21 -78.93
C ALA A 19 9.93 0.20 -78.24
N ILE A 20 10.64 1.34 -78.24
CA ILE A 20 11.94 1.50 -77.57
C ILE A 20 11.77 2.02 -76.12
N GLU A 21 10.56 2.43 -75.72
CA GLU A 21 10.31 3.01 -74.39
C GLU A 21 10.17 1.99 -73.26
N GLU A 22 9.85 0.71 -73.52
CA GLU A 22 9.64 -0.28 -72.44
C GLU A 22 10.94 -0.98 -71.98
N GLU A 23 11.81 -1.42 -72.89
CA GLU A 23 13.12 -2.01 -72.51
C GLU A 23 14.14 -0.97 -72.00
N ALA A 24 14.02 0.29 -72.43
CA ALA A 24 14.81 1.40 -71.89
C ALA A 24 14.32 1.79 -70.48
N ARG A 25 13.01 1.80 -70.24
CA ARG A 25 12.42 2.08 -68.91
C ARG A 25 12.82 1.09 -67.84
N GLU A 26 12.87 -0.20 -68.15
CA GLU A 26 13.19 -1.23 -67.16
C GLU A 26 14.68 -1.18 -66.74
N LYS A 27 15.58 -0.95 -67.71
CA LYS A 27 17.01 -0.68 -67.42
C LYS A 27 17.23 0.62 -66.68
N ASP A 28 16.46 1.67 -66.99
CA ASP A 28 16.50 2.94 -66.27
C ASP A 28 15.94 2.80 -64.84
N TYR A 29 14.96 1.92 -64.62
CA TYR A 29 14.43 1.64 -63.29
C TYR A 29 15.45 0.95 -62.40
N ASP A 30 16.14 -0.09 -62.90
CA ASP A 30 17.20 -0.77 -62.17
C ASP A 30 18.41 0.14 -61.90
N ALA A 31 18.78 0.99 -62.87
CA ALA A 31 19.82 1.99 -62.69
C ALA A 31 19.43 3.04 -61.65
N THR A 32 18.18 3.51 -61.68
CA THR A 32 17.64 4.48 -60.71
C THR A 32 17.55 3.87 -59.32
N LYS A 33 17.10 2.62 -59.20
CA LYS A 33 17.05 1.88 -57.93
C LYS A 33 18.42 1.74 -57.31
N LYS A 34 19.44 1.39 -58.11
CA LYS A 34 20.82 1.29 -57.65
C LYS A 34 21.36 2.65 -57.21
N MET A 35 21.10 3.71 -57.99
CA MET A 35 21.49 5.07 -57.64
C MET A 35 20.84 5.53 -56.32
N VAL A 36 19.55 5.27 -56.12
CA VAL A 36 18.85 5.60 -54.86
C VAL A 36 19.40 4.78 -53.69
N MET A 37 19.68 3.50 -53.88
CA MET A 37 20.29 2.65 -52.85
C MET A 37 21.68 3.18 -52.44
N ASP A 38 22.50 3.54 -53.42
CA ASP A 38 23.83 4.08 -53.19
C ASP A 38 23.74 5.43 -52.44
N ILE A 39 22.81 6.32 -52.82
CA ILE A 39 22.55 7.61 -52.13
C ILE A 39 22.12 7.40 -50.68
N VAL A 40 21.24 6.44 -50.39
CA VAL A 40 20.79 6.15 -49.01
C VAL A 40 21.95 5.59 -48.17
N GLN A 41 22.86 4.84 -48.79
CA GLN A 41 24.01 4.25 -48.10
C GLN A 41 25.20 5.21 -47.93
N THR A 42 25.25 6.33 -48.66
CA THR A 42 26.32 7.32 -48.46
C THR A 42 26.24 8.00 -47.10
N GLU A 43 27.35 8.61 -46.68
CA GLU A 43 27.40 9.35 -45.42
C GLU A 43 26.47 10.57 -45.44
N GLU A 44 26.28 11.20 -46.59
CA GLU A 44 25.31 12.27 -46.80
C GLU A 44 23.87 11.76 -46.65
N GLY A 45 23.53 10.61 -47.22
CA GLY A 45 22.20 9.99 -47.08
C GLY A 45 21.89 9.62 -45.62
N LYS A 46 22.83 8.97 -44.93
CA LYS A 46 22.70 8.68 -43.49
C LYS A 46 22.63 9.94 -42.64
N LYS A 47 23.33 11.01 -43.02
CA LYS A 47 23.27 12.29 -42.31
C LYS A 47 21.92 12.97 -42.50
N ALA A 48 21.41 13.01 -43.74
CA ALA A 48 20.09 13.54 -44.05
C ALA A 48 18.98 12.79 -43.31
N ILE A 49 19.03 11.45 -43.27
CA ILE A 49 18.08 10.64 -42.50
C ILE A 49 18.19 10.95 -41.00
N ARG A 50 19.40 11.08 -40.45
CA ARG A 50 19.61 11.45 -39.04
C ARG A 50 19.09 12.85 -38.72
N ASP A 51 19.23 13.80 -39.63
CA ASP A 51 18.72 15.16 -39.45
C ASP A 51 17.19 15.19 -39.53
N VAL A 52 16.58 14.38 -40.41
CA VAL A 52 15.12 14.19 -40.46
C VAL A 52 14.60 13.46 -39.21
N MET A 53 15.31 12.46 -38.68
CA MET A 53 14.95 11.78 -37.41
C MET A 53 15.09 12.68 -36.18
N ARG A 54 15.83 13.78 -36.27
CA ARG A 54 15.91 14.79 -35.20
C ARG A 54 14.71 15.73 -35.19
N ASP A 55 13.94 15.77 -36.27
CA ASP A 55 12.72 16.55 -36.36
C ASP A 55 11.64 16.00 -35.42
N GLU A 56 10.96 16.90 -34.70
CA GLU A 56 9.98 16.54 -33.66
C GLU A 56 8.70 15.90 -34.23
N GLU A 57 8.29 16.24 -35.45
CA GLU A 57 7.15 15.58 -36.10
C GLU A 57 7.52 14.15 -36.51
N MET A 58 8.73 13.96 -37.01
CA MET A 58 9.23 12.61 -37.37
C MET A 58 9.45 11.71 -36.16
N LYS A 59 9.96 12.22 -35.04
CA LYS A 59 10.06 11.45 -33.79
C LYS A 59 8.70 10.98 -33.31
N LYS A 60 7.69 11.85 -33.36
CA LYS A 60 6.32 11.51 -32.96
C LYS A 60 5.74 10.40 -33.82
N LEU A 61 6.02 10.40 -35.14
CA LEU A 61 5.57 9.37 -36.09
C LEU A 61 6.29 8.02 -35.92
N LEU A 62 7.56 8.02 -35.49
CA LEU A 62 8.35 6.80 -35.26
C LEU A 62 8.00 6.10 -33.93
N VAL A 63 7.55 6.84 -32.93
CA VAL A 63 7.13 6.29 -31.61
C VAL A 63 5.74 5.63 -31.66
N ILE A 64 5.10 5.55 -32.85
CA ILE A 64 3.74 5.01 -33.04
C ILE A 64 3.73 3.55 -33.48
N ASP A 65 4.82 2.78 -33.27
CA ASP A 65 4.63 1.32 -33.21
C ASP A 65 4.19 0.95 -31.79
N ALA A 66 2.87 0.91 -31.61
CA ALA A 66 2.24 0.73 -30.31
C ALA A 66 2.56 -0.63 -29.69
N ASP A 67 2.80 -1.67 -30.49
CA ASP A 67 3.02 -3.02 -30.00
C ASP A 67 4.48 -3.22 -29.56
N GLU A 68 5.44 -2.79 -30.38
CA GLU A 68 6.87 -2.84 -30.02
C GLU A 68 7.20 -1.91 -28.84
N THR A 69 6.60 -0.71 -28.81
CA THR A 69 6.79 0.24 -27.70
C THR A 69 6.16 -0.28 -26.41
N LYS A 70 4.96 -0.88 -26.48
CA LYS A 70 4.32 -1.48 -25.31
C LYS A 70 5.12 -2.67 -24.78
N GLN A 71 5.58 -3.55 -25.66
CA GLN A 71 6.40 -4.69 -25.27
C GLN A 71 7.70 -4.25 -24.60
N ALA A 72 8.39 -3.25 -25.16
CA ALA A 72 9.61 -2.71 -24.57
C ALA A 72 9.36 -2.08 -23.18
N ILE A 73 8.22 -1.39 -23.01
CA ILE A 73 7.82 -0.83 -21.70
C ILE A 73 7.52 -1.95 -20.71
N GLU A 74 6.75 -2.98 -21.11
CA GLU A 74 6.39 -4.11 -20.24
C GLU A 74 7.63 -4.91 -19.83
N GLU A 75 8.55 -5.19 -20.76
CA GLU A 75 9.82 -5.86 -20.50
C GLU A 75 10.69 -5.03 -19.56
N THR A 76 10.79 -3.71 -19.81
CA THR A 76 11.58 -2.82 -18.95
C THR A 76 11.00 -2.76 -17.54
N LEU A 77 9.69 -2.55 -17.40
CA LEU A 77 9.02 -2.44 -16.09
C LEU A 77 9.00 -3.76 -15.32
N SER A 78 9.00 -4.90 -16.00
CA SER A 78 9.03 -6.23 -15.37
C SER A 78 10.44 -6.78 -15.14
N SER A 79 11.48 -6.09 -15.63
CA SER A 79 12.87 -6.52 -15.47
C SER A 79 13.41 -6.27 -14.06
N GLU A 80 14.49 -6.97 -13.70
CA GLU A 80 15.23 -6.68 -12.45
C GLU A 80 15.81 -5.25 -12.45
N GLN A 81 16.06 -4.66 -13.62
CA GLN A 81 16.54 -3.29 -13.75
C GLN A 81 15.51 -2.26 -13.28
N SER A 82 14.20 -2.52 -13.45
CA SER A 82 13.17 -1.63 -12.92
C SER A 82 13.17 -1.65 -11.39
N VAL A 83 13.37 -2.82 -10.77
CA VAL A 83 13.44 -2.95 -9.31
C VAL A 83 14.57 -2.09 -8.76
N ASP A 84 15.75 -2.12 -9.38
CA ASP A 84 16.88 -1.29 -8.96
C ASP A 84 16.67 0.20 -9.26
N MET A 85 15.99 0.55 -10.35
CA MET A 85 15.54 1.93 -10.60
C MET A 85 14.60 2.40 -9.50
N TRP A 86 13.59 1.62 -9.13
CA TRP A 86 12.65 1.95 -8.06
C TRP A 86 13.37 2.10 -6.72
N LYS A 87 14.31 1.22 -6.37
CA LYS A 87 15.13 1.38 -5.15
C LYS A 87 15.85 2.72 -5.12
N LYS A 88 16.52 3.10 -6.21
CA LYS A 88 17.23 4.40 -6.31
C LYS A 88 16.28 5.59 -6.23
N LEU A 89 15.09 5.49 -6.83
CA LEU A 89 14.08 6.55 -6.73
C LEU A 89 13.55 6.68 -5.29
N PHE A 90 13.33 5.56 -4.60
CA PHE A 90 12.94 5.56 -3.18
C PHE A 90 14.09 5.89 -2.21
N GLU A 91 15.31 6.13 -2.70
CA GLU A 91 16.40 6.73 -1.92
C GLU A 91 16.41 8.27 -2.04
N ASP A 92 15.75 8.85 -3.05
CA ASP A 92 15.65 10.30 -3.23
C ASP A 92 14.50 10.89 -2.38
N PRO A 93 14.80 11.73 -1.37
CA PRO A 93 13.78 12.35 -0.52
C PRO A 93 12.75 13.18 -1.30
N THR A 94 13.16 13.81 -2.41
CA THR A 94 12.27 14.64 -3.23
C THR A 94 11.23 13.76 -3.93
N PHE A 95 11.68 12.63 -4.48
CA PHE A 95 10.79 11.66 -5.09
C PHE A 95 9.83 11.06 -4.05
N ILE A 96 10.34 10.66 -2.88
CA ILE A 96 9.52 10.12 -1.79
C ILE A 96 8.44 11.12 -1.35
N GLU A 97 8.79 12.39 -1.21
CA GLU A 97 7.83 13.42 -0.80
C GLU A 97 6.69 13.57 -1.82
N VAL A 98 7.04 13.66 -3.11
CA VAL A 98 6.04 13.79 -4.18
C VAL A 98 5.20 12.52 -4.31
N PHE A 99 5.83 11.34 -4.22
CA PHE A 99 5.16 10.05 -4.27
C PHE A 99 4.20 9.89 -3.09
N TYR A 100 4.64 10.18 -1.86
CA TYR A 100 3.78 10.08 -0.69
C TYR A 100 2.60 11.04 -0.78
N LYS A 101 2.83 12.31 -1.17
CA LYS A 101 1.75 13.29 -1.36
C LYS A 101 0.73 12.86 -2.41
N SER A 102 1.15 12.17 -3.47
CA SER A 102 0.23 11.74 -4.53
C SER A 102 -0.63 10.54 -4.12
N VAL A 103 -0.19 9.74 -3.15
CA VAL A 103 -0.92 8.55 -2.65
C VAL A 103 -1.50 8.75 -1.25
N GLU A 104 -1.30 9.91 -0.62
CA GLU A 104 -1.58 10.13 0.80
C GLU A 104 -3.04 9.84 1.15
N ASP A 105 -3.98 10.33 0.36
CA ASP A 105 -5.41 10.19 0.64
C ASP A 105 -5.88 8.73 0.50
N GLU A 106 -5.42 8.05 -0.54
CA GLU A 106 -5.69 6.62 -0.78
C GLU A 106 -5.03 5.75 0.28
N HIS A 107 -3.81 6.11 0.68
CA HIS A 107 -3.09 5.43 1.75
C HIS A 107 -3.80 5.60 3.10
N LYS A 108 -4.30 6.79 3.43
CA LYS A 108 -5.12 7.02 4.63
C LYS A 108 -6.40 6.17 4.61
N LYS A 109 -7.15 6.20 3.51
CA LYS A 109 -8.37 5.38 3.35
C LYS A 109 -8.06 3.89 3.47
N PHE A 110 -6.93 3.45 2.91
CA PHE A 110 -6.48 2.06 3.03
C PHE A 110 -6.17 1.71 4.48
N MET A 111 -5.43 2.55 5.21
CA MET A 111 -5.09 2.34 6.61
C MET A 111 -6.33 2.35 7.52
N GLU A 112 -7.29 3.25 7.28
CA GLU A 112 -8.58 3.27 8.02
C GLU A 112 -9.36 1.98 7.82
N LYS A 113 -9.44 1.48 6.57
CA LYS A 113 -10.07 0.19 6.27
C LYS A 113 -9.34 -0.97 6.92
N LEU A 114 -8.01 -0.94 6.92
CA LEU A 114 -7.18 -1.97 7.53
C LEU A 114 -7.40 -2.01 9.05
N LEU A 115 -7.49 -0.87 9.73
CA LEU A 115 -7.78 -0.81 11.17
C LEU A 115 -9.22 -1.24 11.50
N ALA A 116 -10.15 -1.08 10.56
CA ALA A 116 -11.52 -1.58 10.70
C ALA A 116 -11.63 -3.10 10.45
N ASP A 117 -10.59 -3.73 9.90
CA ASP A 117 -10.58 -5.16 9.61
C ASP A 117 -10.45 -6.00 10.89
N PRO A 118 -11.30 -7.01 11.12
CA PRO A 118 -11.27 -7.83 12.31
C PRO A 118 -9.93 -8.56 12.54
N ALA A 119 -9.26 -9.03 11.49
CA ALA A 119 -7.99 -9.76 11.63
C ALA A 119 -6.85 -8.81 12.06
N ILE A 120 -6.91 -7.56 11.64
CA ILE A 120 -5.97 -6.52 12.09
C ILE A 120 -6.29 -6.09 13.51
N GLN A 121 -7.57 -5.95 13.87
CA GLN A 121 -7.98 -5.67 15.24
C GLN A 121 -7.49 -6.74 16.21
N GLU A 122 -7.58 -8.02 15.84
CA GLU A 122 -7.03 -9.12 16.63
C GLU A 122 -5.53 -8.94 16.88
N LYS A 123 -4.75 -8.65 15.82
CA LYS A 123 -3.32 -8.37 15.97
C LYS A 123 -3.03 -7.13 16.82
N VAL A 124 -3.87 -6.10 16.73
CA VAL A 124 -3.75 -4.92 17.59
C VAL A 124 -4.00 -5.30 19.05
N MET A 125 -4.96 -6.17 19.34
CA MET A 125 -5.20 -6.67 20.69
C MET A 125 -4.02 -7.50 21.21
N GLU A 126 -3.41 -8.35 20.37
CA GLU A 126 -2.17 -9.06 20.73
C GLU A 126 -1.03 -8.09 21.10
N ILE A 127 -0.89 -6.97 20.38
CA ILE A 127 0.09 -5.93 20.69
C ILE A 127 -0.23 -5.25 22.04
N LEU A 128 -1.50 -5.03 22.36
CA LEU A 128 -1.92 -4.45 23.63
C LEU A 128 -1.70 -5.38 24.82
N GLU A 129 -1.70 -6.70 24.59
CA GLU A 129 -1.38 -7.72 25.58
C GLU A 129 0.13 -7.89 25.82
N ASP A 130 0.99 -7.20 25.07
CA ASP A 130 2.44 -7.23 25.28
C ASP A 130 2.79 -6.81 26.73
N PRO A 131 3.76 -7.49 27.39
CA PRO A 131 4.16 -7.17 28.76
C PRO A 131 4.54 -5.70 28.96
N LYS A 132 5.13 -5.03 27.96
CA LYS A 132 5.48 -3.60 28.07
C LYS A 132 4.23 -2.72 28.12
N MET A 133 3.18 -3.09 27.39
CA MET A 133 1.89 -2.39 27.44
C MET A 133 1.21 -2.63 28.79
N THR A 134 1.30 -3.85 29.31
CA THR A 134 0.83 -4.18 30.66
C THR A 134 1.54 -3.34 31.74
N ASP A 135 2.87 -3.19 31.67
CA ASP A 135 3.64 -2.37 32.61
C ASP A 135 3.21 -0.89 32.56
N GLN A 136 2.97 -0.36 31.36
CA GLN A 136 2.47 1.01 31.20
C GLN A 136 1.07 1.17 31.77
N PHE A 137 0.19 0.18 31.54
CA PHE A 137 -1.15 0.17 32.11
C PHE A 137 -1.10 0.09 33.65
N GLU A 138 -0.24 -0.74 34.23
CA GLU A 138 -0.04 -0.83 35.67
C GLU A 138 0.45 0.51 36.25
N LYS A 139 1.38 1.18 35.57
CA LYS A 139 1.84 2.52 35.97
C LYS A 139 0.71 3.56 35.94
N LEU A 140 -0.16 3.50 34.93
CA LEU A 140 -1.33 4.37 34.84
C LEU A 140 -2.31 4.12 36.00
N MET A 141 -2.57 2.85 36.33
CA MET A 141 -3.42 2.47 37.47
C MET A 141 -2.84 2.93 38.82
N LYS A 142 -1.51 3.01 38.94
CA LYS A 142 -0.83 3.52 40.14
C LYS A 142 -0.68 5.05 40.17
N SER A 143 -1.08 5.75 39.10
CA SER A 143 -0.99 7.21 39.01
C SER A 143 -1.85 7.90 40.07
N THR A 144 -1.46 9.11 40.47
CA THR A 144 -2.21 9.92 41.43
C THR A 144 -3.64 10.18 40.94
N THR A 145 -3.81 10.50 39.66
CA THR A 145 -5.12 10.75 39.04
C THR A 145 -6.03 9.51 39.11
N TYR A 146 -5.51 8.32 38.80
CA TYR A 146 -6.31 7.11 38.90
C TYR A 146 -6.65 6.77 40.36
N LYS A 147 -5.72 7.00 41.30
CA LYS A 147 -5.97 6.82 42.74
C LYS A 147 -7.06 7.76 43.27
N GLU A 148 -7.11 9.01 42.81
CA GLU A 148 -8.18 9.95 43.17
C GLU A 148 -9.54 9.49 42.65
N HIS A 149 -9.59 9.06 41.39
CA HIS A 149 -10.81 8.47 40.81
C HIS A 149 -11.23 7.21 41.59
N LEU A 150 -10.27 6.32 41.90
CA LEU A 150 -10.52 5.12 42.67
C LEU A 150 -11.03 5.44 44.08
N LYS A 151 -10.46 6.45 44.75
CA LYS A 151 -10.93 6.90 46.06
C LYS A 151 -12.38 7.36 45.99
N LYS A 152 -12.74 8.15 44.98
CA LYS A 152 -14.11 8.61 44.78
C LYS A 152 -15.08 7.44 44.55
N VAL A 153 -14.72 6.48 43.70
CA VAL A 153 -15.53 5.27 43.47
C VAL A 153 -15.70 4.47 44.76
N ILE A 154 -14.65 4.36 45.58
CA ILE A 154 -14.72 3.70 46.88
C ILE A 154 -15.66 4.45 47.82
N GLU A 155 -15.55 5.77 47.93
CA GLU A 155 -16.44 6.62 48.74
C GLU A 155 -17.92 6.45 48.32
N GLU A 156 -18.20 6.53 47.02
CA GLU A 156 -19.53 6.29 46.46
C GLU A 156 -20.03 4.86 46.77
N THR A 157 -19.15 3.87 46.71
CA THR A 157 -19.47 2.48 47.05
C THR A 157 -19.85 2.33 48.53
N TYR A 158 -19.11 2.97 49.44
CA TYR A 158 -19.44 3.01 50.87
C TYR A 158 -20.79 3.68 51.14
N GLU A 159 -21.18 4.63 50.30
CA GLU A 159 -22.45 5.31 50.44
C GLU A 159 -23.65 4.48 50.00
N THR A 160 -23.43 3.39 49.25
CA THR A 160 -24.51 2.52 48.78
C THR A 160 -25.28 1.85 49.93
N PRO A 161 -26.62 1.77 49.85
CA PRO A 161 -27.44 1.13 50.88
C PRO A 161 -27.03 -0.33 51.16
N THR A 162 -26.66 -1.07 50.11
CA THR A 162 -26.20 -2.46 50.20
C THR A 162 -24.92 -2.56 51.03
N PHE A 163 -23.94 -1.68 50.79
CA PHE A 163 -22.69 -1.69 51.53
C PHE A 163 -22.88 -1.24 52.99
N LYS A 164 -23.68 -0.18 53.22
CA LYS A 164 -24.04 0.28 54.57
C LYS A 164 -24.71 -0.82 55.39
N LYS A 165 -25.71 -1.50 54.79
CA LYS A 165 -26.40 -2.62 55.43
C LYS A 165 -25.44 -3.76 55.76
N ARG A 166 -24.60 -4.17 54.81
CA ARG A 166 -23.62 -5.24 55.03
C ARG A 166 -22.61 -4.88 56.13
N THR A 167 -22.13 -3.64 56.14
CA THR A 167 -21.23 -3.13 57.18
C THR A 167 -21.90 -3.16 58.55
N HIS A 168 -23.15 -2.70 58.63
CA HIS A 168 -23.93 -2.73 59.86
C HIS A 168 -24.21 -4.15 60.37
N ASP A 169 -24.53 -5.09 59.46
CA ASP A 169 -24.74 -6.50 59.81
C ASP A 169 -23.46 -7.17 60.32
N ILE A 170 -22.30 -6.83 59.75
CA ILE A 170 -20.99 -7.28 60.25
C ILE A 170 -20.73 -6.69 61.63
N MET A 171 -20.99 -5.40 61.83
CA MET A 171 -20.79 -4.73 63.12
C MET A 171 -21.66 -5.36 64.22
N LYS A 172 -22.92 -5.68 63.91
CA LYS A 172 -23.81 -6.40 64.83
C LYS A 172 -23.26 -7.76 65.22
N LYS A 173 -22.78 -8.56 64.26
CA LYS A 173 -22.18 -9.87 64.55
C LYS A 173 -20.97 -9.77 65.47
N ILE A 174 -20.09 -8.79 65.24
CA ILE A 174 -18.91 -8.58 66.09
C ILE A 174 -19.32 -8.24 67.53
N VAL A 175 -20.35 -7.40 67.71
CA VAL A 175 -20.87 -7.06 69.05
C VAL A 175 -21.48 -8.28 69.72
N GLU A 176 -22.33 -9.03 69.01
CA GLU A 176 -22.94 -10.27 69.53
C GLU A 176 -21.91 -11.35 69.90
N GLU A 177 -20.80 -11.45 69.17
CA GLU A 177 -19.69 -12.34 69.49
C GLU A 177 -18.93 -11.88 70.74
N LYS A 178 -18.66 -10.58 70.88
CA LYS A 178 -18.01 -10.02 72.07
C LYS A 178 -18.87 -10.17 73.33
N ASP A 179 -20.16 -9.92 73.24
CA ASP A 179 -21.09 -10.08 74.38
C ASP A 179 -21.20 -11.54 74.82
N LYS A 180 -21.13 -12.50 73.88
CA LYS A 180 -21.07 -13.94 74.18
C LYS A 180 -19.76 -14.34 74.85
N ASP A 181 -18.64 -13.73 74.48
CA ASP A 181 -17.34 -13.97 75.12
C ASP A 181 -17.23 -13.31 76.50
N GLU A 182 -17.85 -12.15 76.72
CA GLU A 182 -17.92 -11.50 78.04
C GLU A 182 -18.84 -12.26 79.02
N ASN A 183 -19.98 -12.77 78.55
CA ASN A 183 -20.84 -13.63 79.40
C ASN A 183 -20.18 -14.95 79.76
N LYS A 184 -19.38 -15.56 78.86
CA LYS A 184 -18.57 -16.75 79.19
C LYS A 184 -17.45 -16.46 80.20
N LYS A 185 -16.91 -15.23 80.24
CA LYS A 185 -15.94 -14.82 81.26
C LYS A 185 -16.59 -14.56 82.62
N LYS A 186 -17.79 -13.98 82.66
CA LYS A 186 -18.53 -13.75 83.92
C LYS A 186 -19.01 -15.07 84.57
N GLU A 187 -19.43 -16.06 83.79
CA GLU A 187 -19.78 -17.40 84.34
C GLU A 187 -18.59 -18.16 84.93
N LYS A 188 -17.34 -17.86 84.52
CA LYS A 188 -16.14 -18.46 85.12
C LYS A 188 -15.73 -17.80 86.43
N SER A 189 -15.87 -16.49 86.57
CA SER A 189 -15.53 -15.80 87.84
C SER A 189 -16.57 -16.01 88.95
N GLN A 190 -17.82 -16.36 88.63
CA GLN A 190 -18.85 -16.60 89.64
C GLN A 190 -18.84 -18.04 90.21
N LYS A 191 -17.92 -18.90 89.76
CA LYS A 191 -17.74 -20.28 90.25
C LYS A 191 -16.53 -20.46 91.17
N GLU A 192 -15.73 -19.41 91.39
CA GLU A 192 -14.54 -19.42 92.28
C GLU A 192 -14.75 -18.70 93.62
N GLU A 193 -15.88 -18.03 93.84
CA GLU A 193 -16.26 -17.44 95.15
C GLU A 193 -17.59 -18.02 95.63
N ALA A 194 -17.57 -19.27 96.10
CA ALA A 194 -18.53 -19.75 97.09
C ALA A 194 -17.69 -20.32 98.26
N PRO A 195 -17.85 -19.79 99.49
CA PRO A 195 -17.04 -20.20 100.63
C PRO A 195 -17.40 -21.64 101.01
N ASP A 196 -16.35 -22.43 101.24
CA ASP A 196 -16.40 -23.75 101.84
C ASP A 196 -16.73 -23.56 103.33
N ASP A 197 -18.02 -23.54 103.66
CA ASP A 197 -18.50 -23.61 105.04
C ASP A 197 -19.65 -24.64 105.16
N GLU A 198 -19.54 -25.43 106.23
CA GLU A 198 -20.51 -26.34 106.87
C GLU A 198 -20.57 -27.84 106.46
N GLU A 199 -19.86 -28.61 107.32
CA GLU A 199 -20.29 -29.84 108.04
C GLU A 199 -20.66 -31.12 107.26
N MET A 200 -19.83 -32.17 107.38
CA MET A 200 -19.97 -33.25 108.40
C MET A 200 -18.83 -34.27 108.32
#